data_AF-A0A662PA77-F1
#
_entry.id   AF-A0A662PA77-F1
#
_cell.length_a   1.000
_cell.length_b   1.000
_cell.length_c   1.000
_cell.angle_alpha   90.00
_cell.angle_beta   90.00
_cell.angle_gamma   90.00
#
_symmetry.space_group_name_H-M   'P 1'
#
loop_
_entity.id
_entity.type
_entity.pdbx_description
1 polymer ?
#
loop_
_entity_poly.entity_id
_entity_poly.type
_entity_poly.pdbx_seq_one_letter_code
_entity_poly.pdbx_strand_id
1 'polypeptide(L)'
;MKENFVKSREERTKRLEEIALKIRRHIIRDIYEAGSGHPGGSLSATEIITALYFYIMRHDPKKPKWENRDRFVLSKGHSCPALYAALAESGYFDVKELLTLRKLGSRLQGHPSMKTPGIDICTGSLGQGLSVAVGMALGARLDRKLYRVFVLLGDGELQCGEVWEAAMAAAHYKLDNITAIVDRNRLQIDGNTEKIMSIEPLP
;
A
#
# COMPACT_ATOMS: atom_id res chain seq x y z
N MET A 1 -1.17 -22.43 10.46
CA MET A 1 -2.20 -23.35 9.99
C MET A 1 -2.34 -23.15 8.50
N LYS A 2 -1.91 -24.13 7.71
CA LYS A 2 -2.09 -24.16 6.26
C LYS A 2 -3.49 -24.70 6.00
N GLU A 3 -4.49 -23.84 5.82
CA GLU A 3 -5.72 -24.27 5.15
C GLU A 3 -5.45 -24.29 3.64
N ASN A 4 -4.93 -25.43 3.19
CA ASN A 4 -4.98 -25.84 1.80
C ASN A 4 -6.44 -26.20 1.47
N PHE A 5 -7.22 -25.21 1.05
CA PHE A 5 -8.30 -25.44 0.10
C PHE A 5 -7.99 -24.58 -1.10
N VAL A 6 -7.73 -25.19 -2.25
CA VAL A 6 -7.79 -24.49 -3.52
C VAL A 6 -9.27 -24.17 -3.74
N LYS A 7 -9.73 -23.11 -3.08
CA LYS A 7 -11.00 -22.48 -3.38
C LYS A 7 -11.01 -22.15 -4.86
N SER A 8 -12.12 -22.43 -5.52
CA SER A 8 -12.30 -22.09 -6.94
C SER A 8 -11.95 -20.62 -7.15
N ARG A 9 -11.60 -20.23 -8.38
CA ARG A 9 -11.31 -18.81 -8.69
C ARG A 9 -12.45 -17.92 -8.19
N GLU A 10 -13.68 -18.36 -8.35
CA GLU A 10 -14.89 -17.68 -7.91
C GLU A 10 -14.99 -17.56 -6.39
N GLU A 11 -14.78 -18.65 -5.64
CA GLU A 11 -14.78 -18.63 -4.18
C GLU A 11 -13.68 -17.73 -3.60
N ARG A 12 -12.52 -17.69 -4.24
CA ARG A 12 -11.42 -16.80 -3.87
C ARG A 12 -11.77 -15.34 -4.13
N THR A 13 -12.29 -15.04 -5.31
CA THR A 13 -12.75 -13.69 -5.66
C THR A 13 -13.80 -13.22 -4.66
N LYS A 14 -14.82 -14.03 -4.38
CA LYS A 14 -15.86 -13.72 -3.41
C LYS A 14 -15.30 -13.43 -2.01
N ARG A 15 -14.34 -14.23 -1.53
CA ARG A 15 -13.64 -13.96 -0.25
C ARG A 15 -12.93 -12.61 -0.28
N LEU A 16 -12.24 -12.27 -1.37
CA LEU A 16 -11.53 -10.99 -1.49
C LEU A 16 -12.52 -9.81 -1.55
N GLU A 17 -13.65 -9.96 -2.24
CA GLU A 17 -14.72 -8.95 -2.26
C GLU A 17 -15.30 -8.70 -0.87
N GLU A 18 -15.53 -9.77 -0.08
CA GLU A 18 -15.99 -9.65 1.31
C GLU A 18 -14.99 -8.90 2.19
N ILE A 19 -13.68 -9.17 2.04
CA ILE A 19 -12.62 -8.45 2.77
C ILE A 19 -12.54 -6.99 2.31
N ALA A 20 -12.59 -6.74 1.00
CA ALA A 20 -12.58 -5.39 0.45
C ALA A 20 -13.78 -4.57 0.97
N LEU A 21 -14.96 -5.18 1.07
CA LEU A 21 -16.14 -4.55 1.67
C LEU A 21 -15.92 -4.19 3.14
N LYS A 22 -15.29 -5.05 3.94
CA LYS A 22 -14.91 -4.74 5.33
C LYS A 22 -13.93 -3.57 5.39
N ILE A 23 -12.90 -3.58 4.56
CA ILE A 23 -11.90 -2.51 4.48
C ILE A 23 -12.57 -1.17 4.15
N ARG A 24 -13.49 -1.12 3.17
CA ARG A 24 -14.27 0.10 2.88
C ARG A 24 -15.04 0.62 4.09
N ARG A 25 -15.69 -0.26 4.84
CA ARG A 25 -16.44 0.11 6.05
C ARG A 25 -15.52 0.70 7.11
N HIS A 26 -14.36 0.09 7.32
CA HIS A 26 -13.33 0.62 8.23
C HIS A 26 -12.88 2.00 7.78
N ILE A 27 -12.47 2.18 6.52
CA ILE A 27 -12.03 3.48 5.97
C ILE A 27 -13.02 4.60 6.29
N ILE A 28 -14.31 4.41 5.99
CA ILE A 28 -15.33 5.44 6.23
C ILE A 28 -15.50 5.71 7.73
N ARG A 29 -15.62 4.65 8.54
CA ARG A 29 -15.84 4.76 9.99
C ARG A 29 -14.64 5.44 10.68
N ASP A 30 -13.43 5.02 10.37
CA ASP A 30 -12.22 5.44 11.06
C ASP A 30 -11.87 6.90 10.69
N ILE A 31 -12.09 7.30 9.43
CA ILE A 31 -11.94 8.70 9.00
C ILE A 31 -13.00 9.60 9.65
N TYR A 32 -14.26 9.13 9.73
CA TYR A 32 -15.33 9.86 10.41
C TYR A 32 -14.99 10.09 11.88
N GLU A 33 -14.56 9.05 12.59
CA GLU A 33 -14.12 9.14 14.00
C GLU A 33 -12.92 10.06 14.18
N ALA A 34 -11.97 10.07 13.24
CA ALA A 34 -10.80 10.94 13.29
C ALA A 34 -11.11 12.42 12.97
N GLY A 35 -12.26 12.72 12.35
CA GLY A 35 -12.61 14.06 11.87
C GLY A 35 -11.71 14.59 10.73
N SER A 36 -10.84 13.74 10.16
CA SER A 36 -9.88 14.11 9.12
C SER A 36 -9.32 12.86 8.42
N GLY A 37 -9.13 12.92 7.11
CA GLY A 37 -8.55 11.82 6.33
C GLY A 37 -8.85 11.93 4.84
N HIS A 38 -8.44 10.91 4.08
CA HIS A 38 -8.56 10.88 2.61
C HIS A 38 -9.38 9.67 2.15
N PRO A 39 -10.73 9.75 2.16
CA PRO A 39 -11.58 8.62 1.83
C PRO A 39 -11.42 8.20 0.37
N GLY A 40 -11.43 9.14 -0.59
CA GLY A 40 -11.37 8.82 -2.03
C GLY A 40 -10.11 8.04 -2.42
N GLY A 41 -8.93 8.51 -2.01
CA GLY A 41 -7.65 7.84 -2.26
C GLY A 41 -7.54 6.47 -1.58
N SER A 42 -8.18 6.29 -0.43
CA SER A 42 -8.20 5.02 0.30
C SER A 42 -9.15 4.00 -0.34
N LEU A 43 -10.33 4.45 -0.78
CA LEU A 43 -11.34 3.60 -1.43
C LEU A 43 -10.87 3.10 -2.79
N SER A 44 -10.22 3.95 -3.60
CA SER A 44 -9.62 3.56 -4.89
C SER A 44 -8.54 2.49 -4.75
N ALA A 45 -7.76 2.52 -3.67
CA ALA A 45 -6.71 1.56 -3.39
C ALA A 45 -7.20 0.21 -2.81
N THR A 46 -8.49 0.08 -2.47
CA THR A 46 -8.98 -1.01 -1.60
C THR A 46 -8.81 -2.39 -2.24
N GLU A 47 -9.21 -2.59 -3.48
CA GLU A 47 -9.05 -3.87 -4.18
C GLU A 47 -7.58 -4.27 -4.31
N ILE A 48 -6.72 -3.30 -4.66
CA ILE A 48 -5.28 -3.52 -4.85
C ILE A 48 -4.67 -4.01 -3.54
N ILE A 49 -4.88 -3.27 -2.45
CA ILE A 49 -4.35 -3.61 -1.12
C ILE A 49 -4.93 -4.96 -0.65
N THR A 50 -6.21 -5.22 -0.90
CA THR A 50 -6.85 -6.48 -0.52
C THR A 50 -6.23 -7.66 -1.26
N ALA A 51 -6.03 -7.56 -2.58
CA ALA A 51 -5.39 -8.61 -3.37
C ALA A 51 -3.94 -8.84 -2.91
N LEU A 52 -3.20 -7.78 -2.61
CA LEU A 52 -1.83 -7.88 -2.11
C LEU A 52 -1.76 -8.62 -0.77
N TYR A 53 -2.47 -8.15 0.25
CA TYR A 53 -2.37 -8.72 1.61
C TYR A 53 -3.06 -10.07 1.77
N PHE A 54 -4.16 -10.35 1.07
CA PHE A 54 -4.96 -11.54 1.32
C PHE A 54 -4.83 -12.64 0.27
N TYR A 55 -3.96 -12.43 -0.73
CA TYR A 55 -3.70 -13.42 -1.78
C TYR A 55 -2.26 -13.42 -2.34
N ILE A 56 -1.67 -12.27 -2.69
CA ILE A 56 -0.42 -12.23 -3.48
C ILE A 56 0.84 -12.25 -2.62
N MET A 57 0.89 -11.45 -1.55
CA MET A 57 2.09 -11.26 -0.74
C MET A 57 2.32 -12.39 0.24
N ARG A 58 3.58 -12.77 0.43
CA ARG A 58 4.00 -13.64 1.53
C ARG A 58 4.34 -12.78 2.75
N HIS A 59 3.53 -12.85 3.79
CA HIS A 59 3.78 -12.15 5.04
C HIS A 59 3.28 -12.96 6.24
N ASP A 60 3.73 -12.60 7.43
CA ASP A 60 3.28 -13.19 8.69
C ASP A 60 3.06 -12.05 9.71
N PRO A 61 1.81 -11.71 10.04
CA PRO A 61 1.46 -10.68 11.03
C PRO A 61 2.07 -10.93 12.42
N LYS A 62 2.32 -12.19 12.78
CA LYS A 62 2.98 -12.56 14.04
C LYS A 62 4.49 -12.37 13.99
N LYS A 63 5.06 -12.19 12.80
CA LYS A 63 6.49 -11.92 12.56
C LYS A 63 6.64 -10.71 11.63
N PRO A 64 6.25 -9.50 12.08
CA PRO A 64 6.27 -8.30 11.23
C PRO A 64 7.68 -7.93 10.73
N LYS A 65 8.72 -8.37 11.45
CA LYS A 65 10.14 -8.20 11.08
C LYS A 65 10.75 -9.39 10.34
N TRP A 66 9.94 -10.34 9.86
CA TRP A 66 10.44 -11.50 9.12
C TRP A 66 11.23 -11.04 7.88
N GLU A 67 12.54 -11.30 7.86
CA GLU A 67 13.41 -10.76 6.82
C GLU A 67 13.00 -11.15 5.40
N ASN A 68 12.45 -12.35 5.20
CA ASN A 68 12.09 -12.88 3.89
C ASN A 68 10.62 -12.66 3.49
N ARG A 69 9.87 -11.82 4.21
CA ARG A 69 8.51 -11.45 3.78
C ARG A 69 8.53 -10.58 2.53
N ASP A 70 7.49 -10.61 1.72
CA ASP A 70 7.30 -9.60 0.69
C ASP A 70 7.11 -8.22 1.37
N ARG A 71 7.61 -7.16 0.72
CA ARG A 71 7.53 -5.77 1.22
C ARG A 71 6.42 -5.02 0.50
N PHE A 72 5.76 -4.11 1.21
CA PHE A 72 4.76 -3.22 0.62
C PHE A 72 5.05 -1.77 1.02
N VAL A 73 5.10 -0.89 0.03
CA VAL A 73 5.27 0.55 0.20
C VAL A 73 4.03 1.26 -0.32
N LEU A 74 3.33 1.96 0.57
CA LEU A 74 2.25 2.86 0.17
C LEU A 74 2.85 4.24 -0.14
N SER A 75 3.27 4.47 -1.38
CA SER A 75 3.88 5.74 -1.82
C SER A 75 2.89 6.90 -1.71
N LYS A 76 1.63 6.66 -2.13
CA LYS A 76 0.47 7.53 -1.87
C LYS A 76 0.01 7.48 -0.41
N GLY A 77 0.91 7.85 0.51
CA GLY A 77 0.79 7.65 1.95
C GLY A 77 -0.49 8.23 2.58
N HIS A 78 -1.07 9.28 1.98
CA HIS A 78 -2.34 9.86 2.45
C HIS A 78 -3.50 8.85 2.47
N SER A 79 -3.39 7.74 1.71
CA SER A 79 -4.35 6.63 1.66
C SER A 79 -4.11 5.56 2.73
N CYS A 80 -3.40 5.91 3.81
CA CYS A 80 -3.08 4.99 4.90
C CYS A 80 -4.28 4.33 5.60
N PRO A 81 -5.51 4.89 5.64
CA PRO A 81 -6.65 4.17 6.22
C PRO A 81 -6.91 2.79 5.58
N ALA A 82 -6.75 2.67 4.25
CA ALA A 82 -6.89 1.39 3.56
C ALA A 82 -5.80 0.38 3.98
N LEU A 83 -4.55 0.85 4.10
CA LEU A 83 -3.43 0.03 4.56
C LEU A 83 -3.62 -0.42 6.02
N TYR A 84 -4.01 0.50 6.91
CA TYR A 84 -4.24 0.16 8.31
C TYR A 84 -5.36 -0.86 8.47
N ALA A 85 -6.46 -0.69 7.74
CA ALA A 85 -7.56 -1.67 7.73
C ALA A 85 -7.09 -3.05 7.26
N ALA A 86 -6.29 -3.13 6.19
CA ALA A 86 -5.73 -4.39 5.71
C ALA A 86 -4.73 -5.03 6.70
N LEU A 87 -3.88 -4.23 7.36
CA LEU A 87 -2.96 -4.74 8.39
C LEU A 87 -3.72 -5.28 9.61
N ALA A 88 -4.77 -4.58 10.05
CA ALA A 88 -5.61 -5.01 11.17
C ALA A 88 -6.37 -6.31 10.84
N GLU A 89 -7.04 -6.37 9.68
CA GLU A 89 -7.74 -7.58 9.22
C GLU A 89 -6.79 -8.75 8.93
N SER A 90 -5.52 -8.45 8.60
CA SER A 90 -4.47 -9.47 8.51
C SER A 90 -4.01 -9.97 9.89
N GLY A 91 -4.24 -9.20 10.96
CA GLY A 91 -3.86 -9.57 12.33
C GLY A 91 -2.54 -8.98 12.81
N TYR A 92 -2.05 -7.88 12.23
CA TYR A 92 -0.84 -7.18 12.71
C TYR A 92 -1.08 -6.46 14.04
N PHE A 93 -2.33 -6.07 14.30
CA PHE A 93 -2.82 -5.43 15.51
C PHE A 93 -4.36 -5.59 15.59
N ASP A 94 -4.98 -5.24 16.72
CA ASP A 94 -6.43 -5.41 16.91
C ASP A 94 -7.21 -4.43 16.01
N VAL A 95 -8.27 -4.91 15.36
CA VAL A 95 -9.18 -4.11 14.53
C VAL A 95 -9.78 -2.92 15.31
N LYS A 96 -9.93 -3.02 16.62
CA LYS A 96 -10.39 -1.92 17.47
C LYS A 96 -9.43 -0.73 17.50
N GLU A 97 -8.12 -0.97 17.30
CA GLU A 97 -7.13 0.13 17.25
C GLU A 97 -7.39 1.06 16.08
N LEU A 98 -8.10 0.64 15.02
CA LEU A 98 -8.42 1.48 13.86
C LEU A 98 -9.14 2.79 14.22
N LEU A 99 -10.00 2.76 15.26
CA LEU A 99 -10.69 3.96 15.77
C LEU A 99 -9.77 4.96 16.48
N THR A 100 -8.47 4.65 16.58
CA THR A 100 -7.45 5.55 17.11
C THR A 100 -6.69 6.32 16.03
N LEU A 101 -7.08 6.17 14.75
CA LEU A 101 -6.52 6.92 13.63
C LEU A 101 -6.38 8.42 13.97
N ARG A 102 -5.17 8.96 13.77
CA ARG A 102 -4.81 10.38 14.01
C ARG A 102 -4.95 10.86 15.47
N LYS A 103 -5.31 10.01 16.43
CA LYS A 103 -5.34 10.38 17.85
C LYS A 103 -3.91 10.48 18.40
N LEU A 104 -3.71 11.43 19.33
CA LEU A 104 -2.42 11.61 20.02
C LEU A 104 -2.00 10.30 20.71
N GLY A 105 -0.75 9.89 20.51
CA GLY A 105 -0.22 8.64 21.09
C GLY A 105 -0.57 7.36 20.33
N SER A 106 -1.49 7.41 19.35
CA SER A 106 -1.76 6.25 18.50
C SER A 106 -0.56 5.89 17.61
N ARG A 107 -0.38 4.62 17.28
CA ARG A 107 0.55 4.21 16.20
C ARG A 107 0.02 4.56 14.81
N LEU A 108 -1.31 4.68 14.66
CA LEU A 108 -2.01 4.92 13.40
C LEU A 108 -2.02 6.42 13.07
N GLN A 109 -0.89 6.88 12.55
CA GLN A 109 -0.65 8.28 12.19
C GLN A 109 -1.39 8.69 10.92
N GLY A 110 -1.52 10.00 10.67
CA GLY A 110 -2.20 10.54 9.48
C GLY A 110 -1.56 10.19 8.13
N HIS A 111 -0.33 9.65 8.17
CA HIS A 111 0.39 9.00 7.09
C HIS A 111 1.15 7.79 7.67
N PRO A 112 1.59 6.80 6.85
CA PRO A 112 2.28 5.61 7.32
C PRO A 112 3.49 5.95 8.18
N SER A 113 3.63 5.24 9.30
CA SER A 113 4.76 5.38 10.21
C SER A 113 5.32 4.01 10.54
N MET A 114 6.65 3.88 10.56
CA MET A 114 7.35 2.65 10.96
C MET A 114 7.07 2.21 12.42
N LYS A 115 6.40 3.06 13.22
CA LYS A 115 5.87 2.66 14.53
C LYS A 115 4.73 1.62 14.44
N THR A 116 4.07 1.53 13.28
CA THR A 116 3.01 0.54 13.03
C THR A 116 3.61 -0.74 12.45
N PRO A 117 3.36 -1.92 13.06
CA PRO A 117 3.84 -3.19 12.56
C PRO A 117 3.37 -3.45 11.11
N GLY A 118 4.28 -3.93 10.26
CA GLY A 118 4.00 -4.18 8.84
C GLY A 118 4.27 -2.99 7.91
N ILE A 119 4.67 -1.84 8.46
CA ILE A 119 5.08 -0.65 7.69
C ILE A 119 6.60 -0.52 7.72
N ASP A 120 7.22 -0.58 6.55
CA ASP A 120 8.68 -0.56 6.41
C ASP A 120 9.28 0.85 6.30
N ILE A 121 8.48 1.85 5.88
CA ILE A 121 8.93 3.22 5.68
C ILE A 121 7.84 4.20 6.09
N CYS A 122 8.25 5.39 6.52
CA CYS A 122 7.32 6.51 6.62
C CYS A 122 7.11 7.10 5.21
N THR A 123 5.86 7.27 4.79
CA THR A 123 5.51 8.00 3.55
C THR A 123 4.60 9.17 3.89
N GLY A 124 4.35 10.05 2.91
CA GLY A 124 3.52 11.25 3.07
C GLY A 124 3.98 12.38 2.17
N SER A 125 5.30 12.50 1.98
CA SER A 125 5.85 13.20 0.82
C SER A 125 5.73 12.28 -0.40
N LEU A 126 4.90 12.70 -1.36
CA LEU A 126 4.72 11.95 -2.61
C LEU A 126 6.03 11.87 -3.40
N GLY A 127 6.19 10.81 -4.19
CA GLY A 127 7.35 10.55 -5.05
C GLY A 127 8.44 9.71 -4.43
N GLN A 128 8.58 9.73 -3.10
CA GLN A 128 9.69 9.06 -2.40
C GLN A 128 9.53 7.54 -2.28
N GLY A 129 8.29 7.03 -2.26
CA GLY A 129 8.05 5.62 -1.96
C GLY A 129 8.65 4.67 -3.00
N LEU A 130 8.64 5.03 -4.29
CA LEU A 130 9.27 4.22 -5.33
C LEU A 130 10.80 4.19 -5.19
N SER A 131 11.44 5.34 -4.92
CA SER A 131 12.88 5.40 -4.64
C SER A 131 13.29 4.43 -3.53
N VAL A 132 12.56 4.43 -2.41
CA VAL A 132 12.89 3.53 -1.30
C VAL A 132 12.58 2.07 -1.64
N ALA A 133 11.49 1.80 -2.36
CA ALA A 133 11.17 0.46 -2.85
C ALA A 133 12.25 -0.11 -3.79
N VAL A 134 12.83 0.74 -4.65
CA VAL A 134 13.99 0.39 -5.49
C VAL A 134 15.19 0.00 -4.62
N GLY A 135 15.48 0.76 -3.56
CA GLY A 135 16.51 0.42 -2.58
C GLY A 135 16.27 -0.94 -1.90
N MET A 136 15.03 -1.22 -1.48
CA MET A 136 14.66 -2.52 -0.91
C MET A 136 14.87 -3.67 -1.89
N ALA A 137 14.43 -3.50 -3.15
CA ALA A 137 14.53 -4.52 -4.18
C ALA A 137 15.99 -4.79 -4.57
N LEU A 138 16.81 -3.75 -4.67
CA LEU A 138 18.24 -3.85 -4.91
C LEU A 138 18.96 -4.58 -3.76
N GLY A 139 18.65 -4.21 -2.50
CA GLY A 139 19.18 -4.88 -1.31
C GLY A 139 18.81 -6.35 -1.25
N ALA A 140 17.55 -6.70 -1.55
CA ALA A 140 17.11 -8.09 -1.62
C ALA A 140 17.94 -8.91 -2.61
N ARG A 141 18.24 -8.34 -3.79
CA ARG A 141 19.03 -9.02 -4.81
C ARG A 141 20.48 -9.21 -4.38
N LEU A 142 21.11 -8.19 -3.80
CA LEU A 142 22.48 -8.27 -3.29
C LEU A 142 22.60 -9.36 -2.21
N ASP A 143 21.62 -9.44 -1.33
CA ASP A 143 21.53 -10.44 -0.26
C ASP A 143 21.03 -11.82 -0.75
N ARG A 144 20.75 -11.98 -2.05
CA ARG A 144 20.16 -13.20 -2.65
C ARG A 144 18.83 -13.63 -1.98
N LYS A 145 18.06 -12.67 -1.50
CA LYS A 145 16.72 -12.88 -0.93
C LYS A 145 15.68 -12.94 -2.05
N LEU A 146 14.71 -13.84 -1.91
CA LEU A 146 13.67 -14.12 -2.91
C LEU A 146 12.36 -13.35 -2.66
N TYR A 147 12.35 -12.37 -1.75
CA TYR A 147 11.15 -11.59 -1.51
C TYR A 147 10.92 -10.56 -2.59
N ARG A 148 9.65 -10.22 -2.82
CA ARG A 148 9.25 -9.17 -3.77
C ARG A 148 8.92 -7.88 -3.03
N VAL A 149 9.06 -6.76 -3.73
CA VAL A 149 8.70 -5.44 -3.24
C VAL A 149 7.55 -4.90 -4.08
N PHE A 150 6.44 -4.58 -3.43
CA PHE A 150 5.29 -3.95 -4.06
C PHE A 150 5.22 -2.49 -3.64
N VAL A 151 4.92 -1.60 -4.58
CA VAL A 151 4.74 -0.17 -4.30
C VAL A 151 3.47 0.33 -4.98
N LEU A 152 2.62 1.00 -4.21
CA LEU A 152 1.39 1.61 -4.71
C LEU A 152 1.57 3.13 -4.80
N LEU A 153 1.46 3.66 -6.01
CA LEU A 153 1.56 5.08 -6.34
C LEU A 153 0.19 5.67 -6.67
N GLY A 154 0.03 6.98 -6.45
CA GLY A 154 -1.04 7.75 -7.08
C GLY A 154 -0.66 8.16 -8.50
N ASP A 155 -1.65 8.42 -9.34
CA ASP A 155 -1.40 8.97 -10.68
C ASP A 155 -0.95 10.44 -10.64
N GLY A 156 -1.55 11.30 -9.80
CA GLY A 156 -1.02 12.64 -9.54
C GLY A 156 0.39 12.64 -8.93
N GLU A 157 0.76 11.58 -8.19
CA GLU A 157 2.11 11.40 -7.66
C GLU A 157 3.16 11.17 -8.76
N LEU A 158 2.76 10.67 -9.94
CA LEU A 158 3.68 10.49 -11.07
C LEU A 158 4.19 11.82 -11.64
N GLN A 159 3.64 12.97 -11.22
CA GLN A 159 4.17 14.29 -11.57
C GLN A 159 5.49 14.60 -10.84
N CYS A 160 5.83 13.86 -9.78
CA CYS A 160 7.09 14.02 -9.06
C CYS A 160 8.25 13.42 -9.87
N GLY A 161 9.27 14.24 -10.17
CA GLY A 161 10.47 13.81 -10.90
C GLY A 161 11.18 12.59 -10.30
N GLU A 162 11.20 12.50 -8.96
CA GLU A 162 11.82 11.38 -8.24
C GLU A 162 11.24 10.01 -8.62
N VAL A 163 9.95 9.94 -8.98
CA VAL A 163 9.34 8.69 -9.47
C VAL A 163 10.04 8.20 -10.73
N TRP A 164 10.37 9.11 -11.65
CA TRP A 164 11.01 8.78 -12.92
C TRP A 164 12.49 8.46 -12.76
N GLU A 165 13.18 9.14 -11.85
CA GLU A 165 14.54 8.77 -11.44
C GLU A 165 14.57 7.33 -10.89
N ALA A 166 13.64 7.00 -10.00
CA ALA A 166 13.53 5.66 -9.42
C ALA A 166 13.15 4.60 -10.48
N ALA A 167 12.23 4.92 -11.41
CA ALA A 167 11.88 4.03 -12.52
C ALA A 167 13.08 3.77 -13.44
N MET A 168 13.86 4.81 -13.76
CA MET A 168 15.10 4.70 -14.54
C MET A 168 16.12 3.82 -13.82
N ALA A 169 16.30 4.00 -12.51
CA ALA A 169 17.18 3.17 -11.69
C ALA A 169 16.73 1.71 -11.65
N ALA A 170 15.43 1.44 -11.45
CA ALA A 170 14.88 0.09 -11.44
C ALA A 170 15.18 -0.67 -12.74
N ALA A 171 15.00 -0.01 -13.88
CA ALA A 171 15.29 -0.56 -15.20
C ALA A 171 16.79 -0.75 -15.44
N HIS A 172 17.61 0.27 -15.17
CA HIS A 172 19.07 0.22 -15.30
C HIS A 172 19.65 -0.94 -14.52
N TYR A 173 19.20 -1.09 -13.26
CA TYR A 173 19.63 -2.17 -12.41
C TYR A 173 18.95 -3.50 -12.72
N LYS A 174 17.98 -3.62 -13.62
CA LYS A 174 17.26 -4.87 -13.94
C LYS A 174 16.61 -5.51 -12.70
N LEU A 175 15.86 -4.71 -11.94
CA LEU A 175 15.14 -5.19 -10.76
C LEU A 175 13.85 -5.89 -11.21
N ASP A 176 13.86 -7.22 -11.23
CA ASP A 176 12.73 -8.09 -11.58
C ASP A 176 11.85 -8.47 -10.37
N ASN A 177 12.29 -8.09 -9.17
CA ASN A 177 11.63 -8.37 -7.90
C ASN A 177 10.83 -7.17 -7.34
N ILE A 178 10.65 -6.09 -8.12
CA ILE A 178 9.82 -4.94 -7.77
C ILE A 178 8.57 -4.89 -8.66
N THR A 179 7.43 -4.52 -8.09
CA THR A 179 6.18 -4.29 -8.82
C THR A 179 5.58 -2.95 -8.39
N ALA A 180 5.63 -1.98 -9.29
CA ALA A 180 4.96 -0.70 -9.13
C ALA A 180 3.52 -0.80 -9.65
N ILE A 181 2.57 -0.28 -8.87
CA ILE A 181 1.14 -0.27 -9.20
C ILE A 181 0.71 1.19 -9.16
N VAL A 182 0.12 1.68 -10.25
CA VAL A 182 -0.42 3.03 -10.34
C VAL A 182 -1.92 2.98 -10.10
N ASP A 183 -2.37 3.64 -9.04
CA ASP A 183 -3.80 3.90 -8.80
C ASP A 183 -4.25 5.05 -9.71
N ARG A 184 -4.68 4.69 -10.93
CA ARG A 184 -5.14 5.61 -11.98
C ARG A 184 -6.61 5.97 -11.78
N ASN A 185 -6.89 6.83 -10.81
CA ASN A 185 -8.24 7.29 -10.48
C ASN A 185 -8.62 8.65 -11.12
N ARG A 186 -7.69 9.29 -11.84
CA ARG A 186 -7.85 10.52 -12.63
C ARG A 186 -8.11 11.79 -11.82
N LEU A 187 -7.81 11.78 -10.53
CA LEU A 187 -8.04 12.91 -9.63
C LEU A 187 -6.82 13.18 -8.75
N GLN A 188 -6.55 14.46 -8.54
CA GLN A 188 -5.63 14.99 -7.54
C GLN A 188 -6.34 16.08 -6.73
N ILE A 189 -5.62 16.74 -5.81
CA ILE A 189 -6.21 17.71 -4.86
C ILE A 189 -6.99 18.81 -5.60
N ASP A 190 -6.36 19.45 -6.60
CA ASP A 190 -6.96 20.60 -7.30
C ASP A 190 -7.83 20.21 -8.51
N GLY A 191 -8.11 18.91 -8.69
CA GLY A 191 -9.05 18.44 -9.71
C GLY A 191 -8.52 17.28 -10.56
N ASN A 192 -9.01 17.20 -11.79
CA ASN A 192 -8.68 16.10 -12.69
C ASN A 192 -7.24 16.22 -13.21
N THR A 193 -6.50 15.11 -13.17
CA THR A 193 -5.07 15.06 -13.53
C THR A 193 -4.79 15.59 -14.94
N GLU A 194 -5.68 15.32 -15.90
CA GLU A 194 -5.55 15.71 -17.29
C GLU A 194 -5.75 17.21 -17.50
N LYS A 195 -6.43 17.88 -16.57
CA LYS A 195 -6.60 19.34 -16.58
C LYS A 195 -5.50 20.07 -15.82
N ILE A 196 -5.01 19.49 -14.72
CA ILE A 196 -4.00 20.14 -13.88
C ILE A 196 -2.59 19.95 -14.44
N MET A 197 -2.19 18.70 -14.67
CA MET A 197 -0.91 18.35 -15.28
C MET A 197 -0.99 16.92 -15.84
N SER A 198 -1.22 16.82 -17.15
CA SER A 198 -1.40 15.54 -17.84
C SER A 198 -0.15 14.67 -17.75
N ILE A 199 -0.36 13.37 -17.50
CA ILE A 199 0.68 12.33 -17.41
C ILE A 199 0.62 11.35 -18.60
N GLU A 200 -0.29 11.57 -19.54
CA GLU A 200 -0.46 10.73 -20.71
C GLU A 200 0.52 11.10 -21.85
N PRO A 201 1.00 10.12 -22.63
CA PRO A 201 0.70 8.69 -22.50
C PRO A 201 1.48 8.05 -21.34
N LEU A 202 0.78 7.34 -20.46
CA LEU A 202 1.44 6.38 -19.56
C LEU A 202 1.80 5.12 -20.38
N PRO A 203 3.03 4.59 -20.24
CA PRO A 203 3.46 3.38 -20.95
C PRO A 203 2.67 2.13 -20.56
#